data_AF-A0A6S6I6G3-F1
#
_entry.id   AF-A0A6S6I6G3-F1
#
_cell.length_a   1.000
_cell.length_b   1.000
_cell.length_c   1.000
_cell.angle_alpha   90.00
_cell.angle_beta   90.00
_cell.angle_gamma   90.00
#
_symmetry.space_group_name_H-M   'P 1'
#
loop_
_entity.id
_entity.type
_entity.pdbx_description
1 polymer ?
#
loop_
_entity_poly.entity_id
_entity_poly.type
_entity_poly.pdbx_seq_one_letter_code
_entity_poly.pdbx_strand_id
1 'polypeptide(L)'
;MIINQQIKFYRTEQKMSQDMLAEKLNISRQSISKWERGESLPSIDNLVRLSEILGIPLDELVKGKETFPIPFSFGQNRSKVFFVIFVLLTTLVCFVAYAIKPHLLVVLLTFGYCYGMVSLIGFRNFKDYYDYFTVWNQGIEVYVGTKLKLTASFLSFMGKRKTKQIPYDSIDSIKIYFNNEGYDPGTHEGLNYRRRQTVVGREAFYLLLTTDRKETYTLNLDRLFYPQSDEYKHFSAIINFFEKHGVSVVDTYGILEAITDEYDLIEAAYQKGL
;
A
#
# COMPACT_ATOMS: atom_id res chain seq x y z
N MET A 1 24.63 -10.66 7.14
CA MET A 1 24.29 -9.22 6.98
C MET A 1 23.51 -9.05 5.67
N ILE A 2 22.87 -7.90 5.43
CA ILE A 2 22.10 -7.71 4.19
C ILE A 2 23.05 -7.45 3.01
N ILE A 3 24.10 -6.66 3.24
CA ILE A 3 25.11 -6.27 2.23
C ILE A 3 25.75 -7.49 1.53
N ASN A 4 26.13 -8.52 2.27
CA ASN A 4 26.80 -9.69 1.69
C ASN A 4 25.90 -10.48 0.72
N GLN A 5 24.59 -10.51 1.00
CA GLN A 5 23.60 -11.12 0.11
C GLN A 5 23.35 -10.25 -1.11
N GLN A 6 23.27 -8.91 -0.95
CA GLN A 6 23.06 -7.96 -2.04
C GLN A 6 24.20 -7.98 -3.06
N ILE A 7 25.45 -7.94 -2.60
CA ILE A 7 26.63 -8.02 -3.48
C ILE A 7 26.57 -9.28 -4.34
N LYS A 8 26.29 -10.43 -3.70
CA LYS A 8 26.20 -11.71 -4.41
C LYS A 8 25.06 -11.72 -5.41
N PHE A 9 23.87 -11.28 -4.99
CA PHE A 9 22.65 -11.26 -5.80
C PHE A 9 22.85 -10.44 -7.08
N TYR A 10 23.20 -9.16 -6.95
CA TYR A 10 23.37 -8.27 -8.10
C TYR A 10 24.54 -8.68 -9.00
N ARG A 11 25.62 -9.20 -8.43
CA ARG A 11 26.71 -9.79 -9.23
C ARG A 11 26.21 -10.96 -10.09
N THR A 12 25.41 -11.86 -9.52
CA THR A 12 24.90 -13.03 -10.27
C THR A 12 23.84 -12.65 -11.30
N GLU A 13 22.98 -11.68 -11.01
CA GLU A 13 21.99 -11.15 -11.96
C GLU A 13 22.67 -10.59 -13.22
N GLN A 14 23.79 -9.87 -13.03
CA GLN A 14 24.61 -9.37 -14.13
C GLN A 14 25.58 -10.41 -14.72
N LYS A 15 25.43 -11.70 -14.37
CA LYS A 15 26.27 -12.81 -14.85
C LYS A 15 27.77 -12.61 -14.63
N MET A 16 28.17 -11.82 -13.63
CA MET A 16 29.57 -11.58 -13.30
C MET A 16 30.11 -12.68 -12.39
N SER A 17 31.36 -13.12 -12.58
CA SER A 17 32.06 -13.96 -11.60
C SER A 17 32.65 -13.11 -10.45
N GLN A 18 33.03 -13.74 -9.33
CA GLN A 18 33.75 -13.02 -8.25
C GLN A 18 35.05 -12.39 -8.78
N ASP A 19 35.72 -13.04 -9.74
CA ASP A 19 36.93 -12.54 -10.38
C ASP A 19 36.67 -11.30 -11.22
N MET A 20 35.60 -11.30 -12.02
CA MET A 20 35.22 -10.13 -12.83
C MET A 20 34.86 -8.92 -11.97
N LEU A 21 34.15 -9.13 -10.86
CA LEU A 21 33.81 -8.05 -9.95
C LEU A 21 35.06 -7.50 -9.23
N ALA A 22 35.98 -8.39 -8.84
CA ALA A 22 37.25 -8.01 -8.23
C ALA A 22 38.13 -7.18 -9.18
N GLU A 23 38.18 -7.57 -10.46
CA GLU A 23 38.89 -6.84 -11.51
C GLU A 23 38.33 -5.43 -11.71
N LYS A 24 37.01 -5.29 -11.81
CA LYS A 24 36.34 -3.99 -11.93
C LYS A 24 36.58 -3.07 -10.73
N LEU A 25 36.69 -3.63 -9.53
CA LEU A 25 36.98 -2.88 -8.30
C LEU A 25 38.47 -2.63 -8.07
N ASN A 26 39.34 -3.27 -8.86
CA ASN A 26 40.79 -3.30 -8.67
C ASN A 26 41.20 -3.80 -7.26
N ILE A 27 40.62 -4.93 -6.86
CA ILE A 27 40.91 -5.59 -5.57
C ILE A 27 41.09 -7.10 -5.75
N SER A 28 41.45 -7.80 -4.68
CA SER A 28 41.55 -9.27 -4.72
C SER A 28 40.19 -9.95 -4.77
N ARG A 29 40.08 -11.05 -5.54
CA ARG A 29 38.93 -11.97 -5.51
C ARG A 29 38.61 -12.45 -4.09
N GLN A 30 39.64 -12.65 -3.26
CA GLN A 30 39.47 -13.06 -1.87
C GLN A 30 38.67 -12.03 -1.06
N SER A 31 38.84 -10.74 -1.33
CA SER A 31 38.06 -9.66 -0.71
C SER A 31 36.57 -9.81 -1.03
N ILE A 32 36.22 -9.97 -2.32
CA ILE A 32 34.84 -10.23 -2.75
C ILE A 32 34.26 -11.47 -2.06
N SER A 33 35.05 -12.55 -2.02
CA SER A 33 34.64 -13.81 -1.42
C SER A 33 34.33 -13.67 0.07
N LYS A 34 35.18 -12.94 0.82
CA LYS A 34 34.96 -12.64 2.24
C LYS A 34 33.73 -11.74 2.44
N TRP A 35 33.54 -10.75 1.58
CA TRP A 35 32.36 -9.88 1.62
C TRP A 35 31.08 -10.68 1.40
N GLU A 36 31.00 -11.52 0.37
CA GLU A 36 29.80 -12.33 0.08
C GLU A 36 29.49 -13.38 1.16
N ARG A 37 30.52 -13.89 1.86
CA ARG A 37 30.35 -14.77 3.03
C ARG A 37 30.06 -14.02 4.33
N GLY A 38 30.18 -12.69 4.35
CA GLY A 38 29.99 -11.87 5.55
C GLY A 38 31.14 -11.97 6.56
N GLU A 39 32.31 -12.44 6.13
CA GLU A 39 33.53 -12.54 6.97
C GLU A 39 34.22 -11.19 7.15
N SER A 40 34.00 -10.25 6.23
CA SER A 40 34.45 -8.86 6.33
C SER A 40 33.48 -7.92 5.62
N LEU A 41 33.61 -6.62 5.88
CA LEU A 41 32.82 -5.59 5.23
C LEU A 41 33.65 -4.83 4.19
N PRO A 42 33.03 -4.38 3.08
CA PRO A 42 33.66 -3.43 2.18
C PRO A 42 33.84 -2.07 2.89
N SER A 43 34.91 -1.34 2.55
CA SER A 43 35.06 0.06 2.97
C SER A 43 34.00 0.94 2.31
N ILE A 44 33.81 2.16 2.82
CA ILE A 44 32.87 3.13 2.24
C ILE A 44 33.18 3.38 0.75
N ASP A 45 34.46 3.58 0.40
CA ASP A 45 34.87 3.75 -1.01
C ASP A 45 34.50 2.55 -1.88
N ASN A 46 34.67 1.33 -1.36
CA ASN A 46 34.29 0.11 -2.07
C ASN A 46 32.77 -0.03 -2.20
N LEU A 47 32.00 0.40 -1.21
CA LEU A 47 30.54 0.41 -1.31
C LEU A 47 30.04 1.38 -2.39
N VAL A 48 30.63 2.57 -2.50
CA VAL A 48 30.29 3.53 -3.57
C VAL A 48 30.62 2.92 -4.93
N ARG A 49 31.82 2.37 -5.11
CA ARG A 49 32.19 1.72 -6.39
C ARG A 49 31.34 0.49 -6.71
N LEU A 50 30.97 -0.30 -5.69
CA LEU A 50 30.05 -1.42 -5.86
C LEU A 50 28.69 -0.93 -6.36
N SER A 51 28.17 0.18 -5.80
CA SER A 51 26.90 0.76 -6.24
C SER A 51 26.94 1.19 -7.71
N GLU A 52 28.06 1.81 -8.14
CA GLU A 52 28.29 2.20 -9.54
C GLU A 52 28.41 0.99 -10.49
N ILE A 53 29.19 -0.02 -10.11
CA ILE A 53 29.42 -1.22 -10.93
C ILE A 53 28.16 -2.08 -11.05
N LEU A 54 27.43 -2.25 -9.94
CA LEU A 54 26.20 -3.04 -9.88
C LEU A 54 24.98 -2.25 -10.36
N GLY A 55 25.12 -0.96 -10.63
CA GLY A 55 24.04 -0.12 -11.18
C GLY A 55 22.85 0.04 -10.23
N ILE A 56 23.10 0.05 -8.92
CA ILE A 56 22.06 0.22 -7.90
C ILE A 56 22.41 1.37 -6.96
N PRO A 57 21.41 2.06 -6.37
CA PRO A 57 21.64 3.05 -5.34
C PRO A 57 22.42 2.48 -4.14
N LEU A 58 23.31 3.29 -3.55
CA LEU A 58 24.13 2.89 -2.40
C LEU A 58 23.26 2.49 -1.19
N ASP A 59 22.15 3.18 -0.96
CA ASP A 59 21.21 2.85 0.11
C ASP A 59 20.55 1.49 -0.13
N GLU A 60 20.24 1.14 -1.38
CA GLU A 60 19.75 -0.18 -1.75
C GLU A 60 20.81 -1.27 -1.54
N LEU A 61 22.08 -1.01 -1.91
CA LEU A 61 23.18 -1.94 -1.65
C LEU A 61 23.36 -2.22 -0.15
N VAL A 62 23.18 -1.19 0.68
CA VAL A 62 23.43 -1.26 2.13
C VAL A 62 22.23 -1.82 2.91
N LYS A 63 21.02 -1.36 2.58
CA LYS A 63 19.76 -1.72 3.28
C LYS A 63 19.03 -2.90 2.63
N GLY A 64 19.42 -3.26 1.41
CA GLY A 64 18.72 -4.19 0.54
C GLY A 64 17.57 -3.57 -0.22
N LYS A 65 17.19 -4.20 -1.35
CA LYS A 65 16.01 -3.88 -2.16
C LYS A 65 14.82 -3.64 -1.24
N GLU A 66 14.25 -2.44 -1.33
CA GLU A 66 13.42 -1.78 -0.33
C GLU A 66 12.76 -2.73 0.67
N THR A 67 13.25 -2.72 1.91
CA THR A 67 12.55 -3.36 3.02
C THR A 67 11.52 -2.37 3.56
N PHE A 68 10.25 -2.67 3.38
CA PHE A 68 9.19 -1.92 4.03
C PHE A 68 9.12 -2.32 5.52
N PRO A 69 8.71 -1.41 6.42
CA PRO A 69 8.68 -1.73 7.85
C PRO A 69 7.59 -2.74 8.16
N ILE A 70 7.90 -3.79 8.92
CA ILE A 70 6.92 -4.77 9.40
C ILE A 70 6.63 -4.51 10.88
N PRO A 71 5.36 -4.35 11.31
CA PRO A 71 4.15 -4.43 10.49
C PRO A 71 3.94 -3.21 9.59
N PHE A 72 3.44 -3.43 8.37
CA PHE A 72 3.07 -2.36 7.42
C PHE A 72 1.57 -2.26 7.27
N SER A 73 0.99 -1.12 7.61
CA SER A 73 -0.44 -0.88 7.39
C SER A 73 -0.65 -0.17 6.06
N PHE A 74 -1.22 -0.88 5.09
CA PHE A 74 -1.52 -0.37 3.75
C PHE A 74 -2.91 0.25 3.73
N GLY A 75 -3.02 1.56 3.51
CA GLY A 75 -4.31 2.26 3.51
C GLY A 75 -4.57 3.11 4.75
N GLN A 76 -3.80 2.90 5.82
CA GLN A 76 -4.10 3.44 7.15
C GLN A 76 -3.97 4.96 7.17
N ASN A 77 -5.09 5.64 7.43
CA ASN A 77 -5.07 7.08 7.61
C ASN A 77 -4.43 7.46 8.96
N ARG A 78 -3.21 8.02 8.92
CA ARG A 78 -2.45 8.42 10.12
C ARG A 78 -2.90 9.76 10.71
N SER A 79 -3.50 10.64 9.91
CA SER A 79 -3.91 11.96 10.37
C SER A 79 -5.32 11.94 10.93
N LYS A 80 -5.46 12.34 12.20
CA LYS A 80 -6.75 12.60 12.86
C LYS A 80 -7.14 14.08 12.84
N VAL A 81 -6.29 14.95 12.31
CA VAL A 81 -6.44 16.42 12.40
C VAL A 81 -7.73 16.89 11.76
N PHE A 82 -8.05 16.40 10.56
CA PHE A 82 -9.28 16.78 9.87
C PHE A 82 -10.53 16.39 10.68
N PHE A 83 -10.53 15.21 11.30
CA PHE A 83 -11.61 14.78 12.17
C PHE A 83 -11.72 15.67 13.41
N VAL A 84 -10.60 16.03 14.05
CA VAL A 84 -10.60 16.93 15.22
C VAL A 84 -11.12 18.32 14.85
N ILE A 85 -10.62 18.92 13.76
CA ILE A 85 -11.10 20.22 13.26
C ILE A 85 -12.60 20.15 12.97
N PHE A 86 -13.06 19.08 12.33
CA PHE A 86 -14.46 18.86 12.05
C PHE A 86 -15.33 18.80 13.32
N VAL A 87 -14.89 18.07 14.35
CA VAL A 87 -15.59 18.00 15.65
C VAL A 87 -15.63 19.37 16.31
N LEU A 88 -14.52 20.12 16.30
CA LEU A 88 -14.46 21.48 16.86
C LEU A 88 -15.40 22.45 16.14
N LEU A 89 -15.41 22.45 14.81
CA LEU A 89 -16.32 23.29 14.00
C LEU A 89 -17.77 22.94 14.26
N THR A 90 -18.10 21.65 14.33
CA THR A 90 -19.46 21.18 14.62
C THR A 90 -19.90 21.61 16.02
N THR A 91 -19.01 21.48 17.02
CA THR A 91 -19.26 21.92 18.40
C THR A 91 -19.47 23.43 18.48
N LEU A 92 -18.67 24.21 17.75
CA LEU A 92 -18.81 25.66 17.65
C LEU A 92 -20.17 26.06 17.05
N VAL A 93 -20.60 25.40 15.96
CA VAL A 93 -21.92 25.64 15.35
C VAL A 93 -23.04 25.36 16.35
N CYS A 94 -22.97 24.25 17.09
CA CYS A 94 -23.94 23.93 18.13
C CYS A 94 -23.97 24.98 19.26
N PHE A 95 -22.80 25.46 19.69
CA PHE A 95 -22.70 26.49 20.73
C PHE A 95 -23.31 27.83 20.29
N VAL A 96 -22.98 28.29 19.07
CA VAL A 96 -23.55 29.52 18.49
C VAL A 96 -25.07 29.40 18.33
N ALA A 97 -25.56 28.25 17.86
CA ALA A 97 -26.98 28.00 17.72
C ALA A 97 -27.72 28.07 19.07
N TYR A 98 -27.15 27.50 20.13
CA TYR A 98 -27.69 27.58 21.49
C TYR A 98 -27.71 29.02 22.03
N ALA A 99 -26.64 29.79 21.79
CA ALA A 99 -26.51 31.16 22.28
C ALA A 99 -27.49 32.16 21.63
N ILE A 100 -27.91 31.93 20.38
CA ILE A 100 -28.82 32.84 19.67
C ILE A 100 -30.25 32.72 20.25
N LYS A 101 -30.83 31.52 20.34
CA LYS A 101 -32.06 31.20 21.09
C LYS A 101 -32.20 29.68 21.34
N PRO A 102 -32.42 29.21 22.59
CA PRO A 102 -32.53 27.79 22.91
C PRO A 102 -33.94 27.22 22.60
N HIS A 103 -34.47 27.46 21.40
CA HIS A 103 -35.73 26.87 20.96
C HIS A 103 -35.51 25.43 20.47
N LEU A 104 -36.47 24.54 20.76
CA LEU A 104 -36.44 23.13 20.36
C LEU A 104 -36.14 22.94 18.86
N LEU A 105 -36.66 23.82 18.00
CA LEU A 105 -36.39 23.80 16.56
C LEU A 105 -34.90 23.96 16.23
N VAL A 106 -34.18 24.85 16.91
CA VAL A 106 -32.74 25.10 16.69
C VAL A 106 -31.92 23.89 17.13
N VAL A 107 -32.32 23.25 18.23
CA VAL A 107 -31.74 21.97 18.69
C VAL A 107 -31.97 20.87 17.65
N LEU A 108 -33.18 20.72 17.12
CA LEU A 108 -33.49 19.70 16.11
C LEU A 108 -32.72 19.93 14.79
N LEU A 109 -32.60 21.18 14.34
CA LEU A 109 -31.84 21.53 13.14
C LEU A 109 -30.33 21.30 13.32
N THR A 110 -29.78 21.57 14.51
CA THR A 110 -28.36 21.26 14.79
C THR A 110 -28.12 19.75 14.85
N PHE A 111 -29.02 18.97 15.45
CA PHE A 111 -28.95 17.51 15.36
C PHE A 111 -29.03 17.01 13.91
N GLY A 112 -29.90 17.60 13.08
CA GLY A 112 -30.01 17.31 11.66
C GLY A 112 -28.75 17.66 10.86
N TYR A 113 -28.13 18.82 11.14
CA TYR A 113 -26.85 19.22 10.54
C TYR A 113 -25.71 18.30 10.96
N CYS A 114 -25.59 17.99 12.27
CA CYS A 114 -24.62 17.03 12.78
C CYS A 114 -24.81 15.66 12.12
N TYR A 115 -26.04 15.17 12.02
CA TYR A 115 -26.38 13.92 11.34
C TYR A 115 -26.03 13.98 9.85
N GLY A 116 -26.35 15.07 9.16
CA GLY A 116 -26.04 15.27 7.74
C GLY A 116 -24.54 15.31 7.49
N MET A 117 -23.78 16.03 8.31
CA MET A 117 -22.32 16.10 8.21
C MET A 117 -21.66 14.76 8.57
N VAL A 118 -22.15 14.09 9.62
CA VAL A 118 -21.74 12.73 9.95
C VAL A 118 -22.16 11.77 8.84
N SER A 119 -23.26 11.94 8.12
CA SER A 119 -23.65 11.04 7.03
C SER A 119 -22.80 11.28 5.78
N LEU A 120 -22.58 12.55 5.40
CA LEU A 120 -21.80 12.96 4.24
C LEU A 120 -20.30 12.65 4.38
N ILE A 121 -19.74 12.85 5.56
CA ILE A 121 -18.33 12.54 5.86
C ILE A 121 -18.19 11.08 6.32
N GLY A 122 -19.12 10.59 7.15
CA GLY A 122 -19.25 9.25 7.76
C GLY A 122 -19.35 8.07 6.84
N PHE A 123 -19.91 8.25 5.65
CA PHE A 123 -19.92 7.19 4.66
C PHE A 123 -18.69 7.23 3.75
N ARG A 124 -18.11 8.41 3.50
CA ARG A 124 -17.13 8.59 2.41
C ARG A 124 -15.67 8.52 2.85
N ASN A 125 -15.29 9.08 4.00
CA ASN A 125 -13.92 9.00 4.52
C ASN A 125 -13.73 7.85 5.51
N PHE A 126 -14.81 7.24 6.01
CA PHE A 126 -14.73 6.21 7.05
C PHE A 126 -14.41 4.83 6.49
N LYS A 127 -14.78 4.54 5.24
CA LYS A 127 -14.29 3.35 4.52
C LYS A 127 -12.78 3.26 4.59
N ASP A 128 -12.09 4.35 4.31
CA ASP A 128 -10.63 4.44 4.36
C ASP A 128 -10.05 4.27 5.77
N TYR A 129 -10.81 4.49 6.85
CA TYR A 129 -10.36 4.26 8.22
C TYR A 129 -10.42 2.79 8.66
N TYR A 130 -11.21 1.94 7.99
CA TYR A 130 -11.33 0.51 8.32
C TYR A 130 -10.85 -0.43 7.20
N ASP A 131 -10.81 0.04 5.96
CA ASP A 131 -10.47 -0.73 4.77
C ASP A 131 -8.97 -0.70 4.49
N TYR A 132 -8.17 -0.82 5.55
CA TYR A 132 -6.72 -1.00 5.47
C TYR A 132 -6.37 -2.40 5.97
N PHE A 133 -5.36 -3.00 5.37
CA PHE A 133 -4.82 -4.28 5.82
C PHE A 133 -3.43 -4.06 6.40
N THR A 134 -2.99 -4.98 7.25
CA THR A 134 -1.66 -4.91 7.86
C THR A 134 -0.86 -6.13 7.50
N VAL A 135 0.30 -5.91 6.90
CA VAL A 135 1.26 -6.96 6.54
C VAL A 135 2.13 -7.24 7.75
N TRP A 136 2.08 -8.48 8.25
CA TRP A 136 2.91 -8.97 9.36
C TRP A 136 3.92 -10.00 8.84
N ASN A 137 4.88 -10.37 9.68
CA ASN A 137 5.88 -11.37 9.30
C ASN A 137 5.31 -12.78 9.11
N GLN A 138 4.16 -13.09 9.72
CA GLN A 138 3.55 -14.43 9.71
C GLN A 138 2.23 -14.50 8.93
N GLY A 139 1.74 -13.37 8.40
CA GLY A 139 0.50 -13.33 7.65
C GLY A 139 -0.03 -11.92 7.43
N ILE A 140 -1.24 -11.84 6.91
CA ILE A 140 -1.92 -10.58 6.61
C ILE A 140 -3.10 -10.42 7.57
N GLU A 141 -3.16 -9.30 8.27
CA GLU A 141 -4.31 -8.93 9.09
C GLU A 141 -5.34 -8.19 8.23
N VAL A 142 -6.52 -8.77 8.13
CA VAL A 142 -7.62 -8.27 7.29
C VAL A 142 -8.82 -7.87 8.14
N TYR A 143 -9.57 -6.88 7.67
CA TYR A 143 -10.84 -6.48 8.29
C TYR A 143 -11.97 -7.45 7.90
N VAL A 144 -12.78 -7.89 8.88
CA VAL A 144 -13.85 -8.89 8.65
C VAL A 144 -15.26 -8.31 8.81
N GLY A 145 -15.39 -6.99 8.91
CA GLY A 145 -16.69 -6.36 9.11
C GLY A 145 -17.20 -6.43 10.54
N THR A 146 -18.14 -5.54 10.86
CA THR A 146 -18.93 -5.56 12.11
C THR A 146 -20.43 -5.62 11.76
N LYS A 147 -21.20 -6.45 12.49
CA LYS A 147 -22.65 -6.61 12.26
C LYS A 147 -23.46 -5.31 12.41
N LEU A 148 -23.02 -4.39 13.28
CA LEU A 148 -23.61 -3.06 13.44
C LEU A 148 -22.76 -1.99 12.73
N LYS A 149 -23.14 -1.62 11.50
CA LYS A 149 -22.43 -0.57 10.73
C LYS A 149 -22.34 0.77 11.46
N LEU A 150 -23.33 1.09 12.30
CA LEU A 150 -23.40 2.34 13.07
C LEU A 150 -22.33 2.47 14.18
N THR A 151 -21.98 1.38 14.87
CA THR A 151 -20.97 1.42 15.96
C THR A 151 -19.56 1.17 15.45
N ALA A 152 -19.42 0.61 14.25
CA ALA A 152 -18.12 0.35 13.62
C ALA A 152 -17.28 1.64 13.50
N SER A 153 -17.90 2.77 13.19
CA SER A 153 -17.24 4.08 13.07
C SER A 153 -16.64 4.57 14.39
N PHE A 154 -17.39 4.44 15.49
CA PHE A 154 -16.93 4.83 16.81
C PHE A 154 -15.82 3.90 17.33
N LEU A 155 -15.99 2.59 17.11
CA LEU A 155 -14.98 1.59 17.47
C LEU A 155 -13.67 1.81 16.69
N SER A 156 -13.73 2.10 15.39
CA SER A 156 -12.56 2.37 14.56
C SER A 156 -11.82 3.64 14.98
N PHE A 157 -12.55 4.72 15.31
CA PHE A 157 -11.94 5.93 15.87
C PHE A 157 -11.15 5.65 17.16
N MET A 158 -11.65 4.74 18.00
CA MET A 158 -10.98 4.22 19.19
C MET A 158 -9.89 3.17 18.90
N GLY A 159 -9.57 2.89 17.64
CA GLY A 159 -8.60 1.87 17.23
C GLY A 159 -9.06 0.43 17.42
N LYS A 160 -10.33 0.20 17.79
CA LYS A 160 -10.92 -1.11 18.00
C LYS A 160 -11.56 -1.59 16.69
N ARG A 161 -10.83 -2.39 15.92
CA ARG A 161 -11.37 -3.05 14.71
C ARG A 161 -11.47 -4.56 14.93
N LYS A 162 -12.48 -5.18 14.32
CA LYS A 162 -12.60 -6.64 14.29
C LYS A 162 -11.83 -7.17 13.09
N THR A 163 -10.70 -7.80 13.35
CA THR A 163 -9.79 -8.32 12.33
C THR A 163 -9.61 -9.82 12.45
N LYS A 164 -9.06 -10.41 11.38
CA LYS A 164 -8.62 -11.79 11.32
C LYS A 164 -7.21 -11.80 10.75
N GLN A 165 -6.32 -12.53 11.43
CA GLN A 165 -4.99 -12.82 10.92
C GLN A 165 -5.11 -14.00 9.96
N ILE A 166 -4.62 -13.85 8.73
CA ILE A 166 -4.55 -14.92 7.73
C ILE A 166 -3.08 -15.30 7.57
N PRO A 167 -2.65 -16.48 8.04
CA PRO A 167 -1.28 -16.96 7.86
C PRO A 167 -0.93 -17.15 6.38
N TYR A 168 0.32 -16.89 6.00
CA TYR A 168 0.76 -17.06 4.60
C TYR A 168 0.54 -18.47 4.08
N ASP A 169 0.80 -19.49 4.90
CA ASP A 169 0.60 -20.91 4.55
C ASP A 169 -0.85 -21.29 4.22
N SER A 170 -1.82 -20.43 4.59
CA SER A 170 -3.24 -20.64 4.30
C SER A 170 -3.75 -19.88 3.07
N ILE A 171 -2.88 -19.08 2.43
CA ILE A 171 -3.23 -18.28 1.26
C ILE A 171 -2.92 -19.09 0.01
N ASP A 172 -3.95 -19.35 -0.80
CA ASP A 172 -3.84 -20.05 -2.08
C ASP A 172 -3.28 -19.10 -3.16
N SER A 173 -3.85 -17.90 -3.26
CA SER A 173 -3.38 -16.86 -4.18
C SER A 173 -3.84 -15.46 -3.77
N ILE A 174 -3.13 -14.47 -4.29
CA ILE A 174 -3.52 -13.06 -4.25
C ILE A 174 -3.62 -12.56 -5.69
N LYS A 175 -4.78 -12.07 -6.11
CA LYS A 175 -4.98 -11.49 -7.44
C LYS A 175 -5.13 -9.98 -7.36
N ILE A 176 -4.39 -9.23 -8.17
CA ILE A 176 -4.63 -7.80 -8.36
C ILE A 176 -5.89 -7.64 -9.22
N TYR A 177 -6.90 -6.97 -8.69
CA TYR A 177 -8.17 -6.70 -9.36
C TYR A 177 -8.38 -5.21 -9.55
N PHE A 178 -8.63 -4.81 -10.78
CA PHE A 178 -9.00 -3.44 -11.15
C PHE A 178 -10.28 -3.48 -12.00
N ASN A 179 -11.31 -2.76 -11.58
CA ASN A 179 -12.56 -2.69 -12.34
C ASN A 179 -12.42 -1.73 -13.52
N ASN A 180 -12.33 -2.29 -14.72
CA ASN A 180 -12.26 -1.56 -15.99
C ASN A 180 -13.55 -1.62 -16.81
N GLU A 181 -14.68 -2.08 -16.23
CA GLU A 181 -15.93 -2.25 -16.97
C GLU A 181 -16.37 -0.96 -17.66
N GLY A 182 -16.58 -1.05 -18.98
CA GLY A 182 -17.12 0.04 -19.79
C GLY A 182 -16.08 1.03 -20.34
N TYR A 183 -14.78 0.73 -20.26
CA TYR A 183 -13.72 1.45 -21.00
C TYR A 183 -13.52 0.86 -22.41
N ASP A 184 -13.54 1.72 -23.42
CA ASP A 184 -13.19 1.36 -24.81
C ASP A 184 -11.77 1.89 -25.14
N PRO A 185 -10.78 1.00 -25.37
CA PRO A 185 -9.41 1.40 -25.69
C PRO A 185 -9.24 2.01 -27.09
N GLY A 186 -10.19 1.77 -28.02
CA GLY A 186 -10.13 2.34 -29.36
C GLY A 186 -10.52 3.81 -29.39
N THR A 187 -11.45 4.21 -28.53
CA THR A 187 -11.97 5.58 -28.44
C THR A 187 -11.45 6.36 -27.25
N HIS A 188 -10.78 5.70 -26.29
CA HIS A 188 -10.38 6.25 -24.98
C HIS A 188 -11.59 6.82 -24.19
N GLU A 189 -12.79 6.34 -24.49
CA GLU A 189 -14.05 6.78 -23.90
C GLU A 189 -14.84 5.60 -23.33
N GLY A 190 -15.79 5.88 -22.44
CA GLY A 190 -16.58 4.84 -21.81
C GLY A 190 -17.67 5.39 -20.90
N LEU A 191 -18.88 4.82 -20.96
CA LEU A 191 -20.02 5.26 -20.13
C LEU A 191 -19.73 5.13 -18.62
N ASN A 192 -18.88 4.18 -18.24
CA ASN A 192 -18.39 3.97 -16.87
C ASN A 192 -16.92 4.37 -16.68
N TYR A 193 -16.23 4.78 -17.74
CA TYR A 193 -14.86 5.32 -17.67
C TYR A 193 -14.92 6.67 -16.96
N ARG A 194 -14.34 6.75 -15.75
CA ARG A 194 -14.32 7.99 -14.97
C ARG A 194 -12.89 8.39 -14.73
N ARG A 195 -12.31 9.13 -15.68
CA ARG A 195 -11.00 9.78 -15.52
C ARG A 195 -11.05 10.76 -14.33
N ARG A 196 -10.76 10.27 -13.13
CA ARG A 196 -10.56 11.06 -11.89
C ARG A 196 -11.69 12.03 -11.52
N GLN A 197 -12.95 11.75 -11.85
CA GLN A 197 -14.04 12.69 -11.53
C GLN A 197 -14.70 12.37 -10.19
N THR A 198 -14.13 13.00 -9.16
CA THR A 198 -14.61 13.06 -7.76
C THR A 198 -14.47 11.77 -6.94
N VAL A 199 -14.32 11.91 -5.62
CA VAL A 199 -14.16 10.83 -4.63
C VAL A 199 -15.36 9.86 -4.59
N VAL A 200 -16.43 10.12 -5.35
CA VAL A 200 -17.65 9.31 -5.42
C VAL A 200 -17.65 8.50 -6.71
N GLY A 201 -17.49 7.17 -6.61
CA GLY A 201 -17.54 6.26 -7.75
C GLY A 201 -16.19 6.04 -8.45
N ARG A 202 -15.12 5.80 -7.67
CA ARG A 202 -13.83 5.30 -8.17
C ARG A 202 -13.95 3.83 -8.60
N GLU A 203 -13.12 3.42 -9.54
CA GLU A 203 -12.97 2.01 -9.91
C GLU A 203 -12.57 1.18 -8.68
N ALA A 204 -13.13 -0.01 -8.59
CA ALA A 204 -12.73 -0.97 -7.57
C ALA A 204 -11.28 -1.40 -7.82
N PHE A 205 -10.38 -1.11 -6.88
CA PHE A 205 -8.98 -1.52 -6.95
C PHE A 205 -8.56 -2.26 -5.69
N TYR A 206 -8.35 -3.57 -5.81
CA TYR A 206 -8.17 -4.47 -4.68
C TYR A 206 -7.10 -5.53 -4.93
N LEU A 207 -6.51 -6.05 -3.86
CA LEU A 207 -6.00 -7.42 -3.83
C LEU A 207 -7.13 -8.35 -3.43
N LEU A 208 -7.41 -9.36 -4.25
CA LEU A 208 -8.30 -10.46 -3.93
C LEU A 208 -7.47 -11.59 -3.36
N LEU A 209 -7.49 -11.72 -2.03
CA LEU A 209 -6.83 -12.81 -1.32
C LEU A 209 -7.81 -13.98 -1.24
N THR A 210 -7.42 -15.13 -1.79
CA THR A 210 -8.17 -16.38 -1.70
C THR A 210 -7.42 -17.36 -0.82
N THR A 211 -8.10 -17.92 0.18
CA THR A 211 -7.53 -18.95 1.06
C THR A 211 -7.67 -20.35 0.45
N ASP A 212 -6.90 -21.30 1.00
CA ASP A 212 -7.03 -22.74 0.76
C ASP A 212 -8.49 -23.26 0.90
N ARG A 213 -9.23 -22.69 1.85
CA ARG A 213 -10.66 -22.96 2.11
C ARG A 213 -11.63 -22.22 1.18
N LYS A 214 -11.12 -21.55 0.14
CA LYS A 214 -11.89 -20.74 -0.82
C LYS A 214 -12.64 -19.56 -0.18
N GLU A 215 -12.19 -19.10 0.98
CA GLU A 215 -12.63 -17.80 1.52
C GLU A 215 -11.92 -16.68 0.75
N THR A 216 -12.66 -15.64 0.34
CA THR A 216 -12.09 -14.50 -0.37
C THR A 216 -12.17 -13.24 0.47
N TYR A 217 -11.06 -12.50 0.54
CA TYR A 217 -10.92 -11.24 1.24
C TYR A 217 -10.44 -10.16 0.28
N THR A 218 -11.07 -9.00 0.33
CA THR A 218 -10.71 -7.84 -0.49
C THR A 218 -9.79 -6.92 0.32
N LEU A 219 -8.62 -6.59 -0.20
CA LEU A 219 -7.68 -5.65 0.41
C LEU A 219 -7.59 -4.40 -0.48
N ASN A 220 -7.91 -3.23 0.06
CA ASN A 220 -7.98 -1.97 -0.69
C ASN A 220 -6.61 -1.49 -1.20
N LEU A 221 -6.54 -1.13 -2.48
CA LEU A 221 -5.34 -0.59 -3.15
C LEU A 221 -5.44 0.89 -3.55
N ASP A 222 -6.46 1.62 -3.11
CA ASP A 222 -6.72 3.01 -3.51
C ASP A 222 -5.56 3.98 -3.19
N ARG A 223 -4.68 3.62 -2.24
CA ARG A 223 -3.49 4.42 -1.94
C ARG A 223 -2.49 4.48 -3.08
N LEU A 224 -2.49 3.50 -3.98
CA LEU A 224 -1.61 3.49 -5.15
C LEU A 224 -1.92 4.60 -6.15
N PHE A 225 -3.11 5.22 -6.09
CA PHE A 225 -3.40 6.41 -6.90
C PHE A 225 -2.63 7.66 -6.46
N TYR A 226 -1.87 7.58 -5.36
CA TYR A 226 -1.07 8.67 -4.81
C TYR A 226 0.41 8.29 -4.83
N PRO A 227 1.17 8.65 -5.89
CA PRO A 227 2.58 8.27 -6.03
C PRO A 227 3.49 8.70 -4.87
N GLN A 228 3.10 9.75 -4.15
CA GLN A 228 3.84 10.27 -3.01
C GLN A 228 3.64 9.46 -1.71
N SER A 229 2.68 8.53 -1.69
CA SER A 229 2.36 7.71 -0.52
C SER A 229 3.43 6.65 -0.23
N ASP A 230 3.57 6.28 1.05
CA ASP A 230 4.47 5.18 1.44
C ASP A 230 3.99 3.84 0.86
N GLU A 231 2.66 3.66 0.77
CA GLU A 231 2.03 2.50 0.16
C GLU A 231 2.45 2.30 -1.30
N TYR A 232 2.49 3.38 -2.10
CA TYR A 232 2.94 3.32 -3.48
C TYR A 232 4.41 2.91 -3.57
N LYS A 233 5.29 3.60 -2.83
CA LYS A 233 6.74 3.34 -2.83
C LYS A 233 7.07 1.89 -2.48
N HIS A 234 6.38 1.35 -1.47
CA HIS A 234 6.66 0.01 -0.96
C HIS A 234 5.82 -1.09 -1.63
N PHE A 235 4.94 -0.79 -2.58
CA PHE A 235 4.03 -1.78 -3.14
C PHE A 235 4.75 -2.96 -3.76
N SER A 236 5.72 -2.70 -4.65
CA SER A 236 6.52 -3.75 -5.28
C SER A 236 7.28 -4.60 -4.25
N ALA A 237 7.77 -3.98 -3.17
CA ALA A 237 8.42 -4.71 -2.09
C ALA A 237 7.45 -5.61 -1.31
N ILE A 238 6.23 -5.15 -1.06
CA ILE A 238 5.15 -5.92 -0.40
C ILE A 238 4.78 -7.14 -1.24
N ILE A 239 4.63 -6.97 -2.55
CA ILE A 239 4.28 -8.07 -3.45
C ILE A 239 5.40 -9.12 -3.51
N ASN A 240 6.65 -8.70 -3.68
CA ASN A 240 7.81 -9.60 -3.60
C ASN A 240 7.89 -10.32 -2.24
N PHE A 241 7.46 -9.66 -1.15
CA PHE A 241 7.43 -10.27 0.16
C PHE A 241 6.39 -11.39 0.27
N PHE A 242 5.21 -11.23 -0.34
CA PHE A 242 4.21 -12.29 -0.42
C PHE A 242 4.73 -13.50 -1.20
N GLU A 243 5.34 -13.27 -2.37
CA GLU A 243 5.91 -14.35 -3.20
C GLU A 243 7.02 -15.11 -2.48
N LYS A 244 7.89 -14.42 -1.74
CA LYS A 244 8.91 -15.05 -0.89
C LYS A 244 8.33 -15.94 0.21
N HIS A 245 7.11 -15.66 0.66
CA HIS A 245 6.39 -16.49 1.63
C HIS A 245 5.54 -17.58 0.96
N GLY A 246 5.77 -17.86 -0.33
CA GLY A 246 5.09 -18.92 -1.07
C GLY A 246 3.68 -18.54 -1.55
N VAL A 247 3.28 -17.27 -1.46
CA VAL A 247 1.98 -16.80 -1.94
C VAL A 247 2.08 -16.43 -3.41
N SER A 248 1.31 -17.10 -4.26
CA SER A 248 1.23 -16.75 -5.68
C SER A 248 0.48 -15.43 -5.88
N VAL A 249 1.16 -14.41 -6.43
CA VAL A 249 0.56 -13.13 -6.78
C VAL A 249 0.30 -13.07 -8.28
N VAL A 250 -0.96 -12.83 -8.66
CA VAL A 250 -1.40 -12.75 -10.05
C VAL A 250 -1.70 -11.29 -10.40
N ASP A 251 -0.88 -10.68 -11.23
CA ASP A 251 -1.09 -9.33 -11.77
C ASP A 251 -1.70 -9.41 -13.18
N THR A 252 -3.02 -9.47 -13.26
CA THR A 252 -3.74 -9.58 -14.54
C THR A 252 -3.67 -8.29 -15.36
N TYR A 253 -3.40 -7.14 -14.73
CA TYR A 253 -3.51 -5.82 -15.37
C TYR A 253 -2.14 -5.16 -15.61
N GLY A 254 -1.04 -5.83 -15.29
CA GLY A 254 0.32 -5.28 -15.43
C GLY A 254 0.59 -4.05 -14.56
N ILE A 255 -0.08 -3.98 -13.40
CA ILE A 255 0.07 -2.90 -12.43
C ILE A 255 1.50 -2.81 -11.89
N LEU A 256 2.16 -3.95 -11.65
CA LEU A 256 3.51 -3.99 -11.08
C LEU A 256 4.55 -3.37 -12.02
N GLU A 257 4.42 -3.65 -13.31
CA GLU A 257 5.24 -3.05 -14.36
C GLU A 257 4.96 -1.54 -14.45
N ALA A 258 3.69 -1.15 -14.46
CA ALA A 258 3.29 0.26 -14.54
C ALA A 258 3.81 1.12 -13.38
N ILE A 259 3.85 0.57 -12.16
CA ILE A 259 4.40 1.25 -10.97
C ILE A 259 5.91 1.43 -11.09
N THR A 260 6.60 0.46 -11.70
CA THR A 260 8.06 0.47 -11.80
C THR A 260 8.56 1.49 -12.83
N ASP A 261 7.78 1.72 -13.89
CA ASP A 261 8.16 2.60 -15.01
C ASP A 261 7.57 4.03 -14.90
N GLU A 262 7.00 4.42 -13.75
CA GLU A 262 6.39 5.74 -13.49
C GLU A 262 5.25 6.17 -14.45
N TYR A 263 4.58 5.21 -15.11
CA TYR A 263 3.43 5.52 -15.97
C TYR A 263 2.17 5.90 -15.17
N ASP A 264 1.17 6.50 -15.85
CA ASP A 264 -0.17 6.65 -15.25
C ASP A 264 -0.76 5.25 -15.01
N LEU A 265 -0.74 4.84 -13.74
CA LEU A 265 -1.23 3.56 -13.23
C LEU A 265 -2.60 3.18 -13.81
N ILE A 266 -3.47 4.19 -13.96
CA ILE A 266 -4.83 4.03 -14.45
C ILE A 266 -4.79 3.66 -15.93
N GLU A 267 -4.01 4.40 -16.73
CA GLU A 267 -3.90 4.19 -18.17
C GLU A 267 -3.32 2.80 -18.48
N ALA A 268 -2.30 2.37 -17.74
CA ALA A 268 -1.73 1.03 -17.87
C ALA A 268 -2.73 -0.08 -17.50
N ALA A 269 -3.45 0.08 -16.39
CA ALA A 269 -4.46 -0.89 -15.95
C ALA A 269 -5.58 -1.08 -16.99
N TYR A 270 -5.97 0.02 -17.65
CA TYR A 270 -7.00 0.02 -18.68
C TYR A 270 -6.53 -0.55 -20.03
N GLN A 271 -5.26 -0.35 -20.41
CA GLN A 271 -4.71 -0.89 -21.67
C GLN A 271 -4.56 -2.42 -21.66
N LYS A 272 -4.29 -3.02 -20.49
CA LYS A 272 -4.01 -4.46 -20.37
C LYS A 272 -5.18 -5.32 -19.90
N GLY A 273 -6.28 -4.72 -19.45
CA GLY A 273 -7.45 -5.44 -18.96
C GLY A 273 -8.38 -6.04 -20.03
N LEU A 274 -7.85 -6.33 -21.23
CA LEU A 274 -8.55 -6.97 -22.36
C LEU A 274 -8.16 -8.44 -22.49
#